data_AF-A0A8S3GL79-F1
#
_entry.id   AF-A0A8S3GL79-F1
#
_cell.length_a   1.000
_cell.length_b   1.000
_cell.length_c   1.000
_cell.angle_alpha   90.00
_cell.angle_beta   90.00
_cell.angle_gamma   90.00
#
_symmetry.space_group_name_H-M   'P 1'
#
loop_
_entity.id
_entity.type
_entity.pdbx_description
1 polymer ?
#
loop_
_entity_poly.entity_id
_entity_poly.type
_entity_poly.pdbx_seq_one_letter_code
_entity_poly.pdbx_strand_id
1 'polypeptide(L)'
;EDGVLIWLFANIGTVNRPPRFVEFGVSNGEECNTRFLREHLGWQGLMMDGTYEKLSIHLHRENISSKNINELLTKYKTPTILDLLSIDLDFDDYFVWKSILQENRFRARVVIIEFNYMIPANENRVVDPTQDARRWTGTDHFGAGILAFSSTWTS
;
A
#
# COMPACT_ATOMS: atom_id res chain seq x y z
N GLU A 1 4.77 7.70 -10.94
CA GLU A 1 5.20 6.30 -10.85
C GLU A 1 5.50 5.56 -12.15
N ASP A 2 4.62 5.64 -13.15
CA ASP A 2 4.34 4.49 -14.03
C ASP A 2 5.54 3.92 -14.80
N GLY A 3 6.45 4.77 -15.28
CA GLY A 3 7.64 4.33 -16.03
C GLY A 3 8.60 3.45 -15.22
N VAL A 4 8.73 3.71 -13.91
CA VAL A 4 9.61 2.93 -13.02
C VAL A 4 9.03 1.54 -12.78
N LEU A 5 7.72 1.43 -12.54
CA LEU A 5 7.07 0.14 -12.33
C LEU A 5 7.11 -0.74 -13.59
N ILE A 6 6.86 -0.14 -14.76
CA ILE A 6 6.94 -0.85 -16.03
C ILE A 6 8.36 -1.39 -16.24
N TRP A 7 9.38 -0.55 -16.07
CA TRP A 7 10.77 -0.97 -16.22
C TRP A 7 11.13 -2.06 -15.21
N LEU A 8 10.73 -1.93 -13.95
CA LEU A 8 11.01 -2.91 -12.90
C LEU A 8 10.40 -4.27 -13.25
N PHE A 9 9.11 -4.34 -13.56
CA PHE A 9 8.44 -5.60 -13.91
C PHE A 9 8.86 -6.18 -15.26
N ALA A 10 9.38 -5.36 -16.18
CA ALA A 10 10.04 -5.87 -17.38
C ALA A 10 11.32 -6.65 -17.06
N ASN A 11 12.04 -6.29 -15.99
CA ASN A 11 13.27 -6.95 -15.58
C ASN A 11 13.04 -8.13 -14.62
N ILE A 12 12.15 -7.96 -13.64
CA ILE A 12 11.90 -9.00 -12.61
C ILE A 12 10.79 -9.98 -13.00
N GLY A 13 10.03 -9.71 -14.07
CA GLY A 13 8.87 -10.49 -14.49
C GLY A 13 7.71 -10.42 -13.48
N THR A 14 6.71 -11.29 -13.63
CA THR A 14 5.55 -11.43 -12.72
C THR A 14 5.26 -12.91 -12.47
N VAL A 15 4.72 -13.24 -11.29
CA VAL A 15 4.42 -14.62 -10.88
C VAL A 15 2.96 -14.99 -11.08
N ASN A 16 2.04 -14.01 -11.11
CA ASN A 16 0.63 -14.27 -11.37
C ASN A 16 0.29 -14.12 -12.86
N ARG A 17 -0.77 -14.81 -13.30
CA ARG A 17 -1.32 -14.73 -14.67
C ARG A 17 -2.85 -14.61 -14.60
N PRO A 18 -3.44 -13.42 -14.83
CA PRO A 18 -2.78 -12.14 -15.06
C PRO A 18 -2.02 -11.63 -13.82
N PRO A 19 -1.06 -10.69 -13.98
CA PRO A 19 -0.37 -10.06 -12.85
C PRO A 19 -1.32 -9.44 -11.84
N ARG A 20 -0.94 -9.47 -10.55
CA ARG A 20 -1.83 -9.09 -9.44
C ARG A 20 -1.29 -7.95 -8.61
N PHE A 21 -2.11 -6.92 -8.41
CA PHE A 21 -1.79 -5.80 -7.52
C PHE A 21 -2.82 -5.62 -6.41
N VAL A 22 -2.39 -4.94 -5.36
CA VAL A 22 -3.27 -4.33 -4.35
C VAL A 22 -2.83 -2.89 -4.14
N GLU A 23 -3.78 -1.96 -4.07
CA GLU A 23 -3.50 -0.56 -3.77
C GLU A 23 -4.49 0.00 -2.73
N PHE A 24 -3.97 0.72 -1.75
CA PHE A 24 -4.74 1.42 -0.73
C PHE A 24 -4.63 2.94 -0.95
N GLY A 25 -5.71 3.68 -0.66
CA GLY A 25 -5.73 5.15 -0.78
C GLY A 25 -5.90 5.68 -2.19
N VAL A 26 -6.62 4.96 -3.05
CA VAL A 26 -6.70 5.31 -4.49
C VAL A 26 -7.64 6.47 -4.82
N SER A 27 -8.31 7.08 -3.85
CA SER A 27 -9.37 8.06 -4.09
C SER A 27 -10.40 7.48 -5.09
N ASN A 28 -10.76 8.21 -6.15
CA ASN A 28 -11.67 7.74 -7.19
C ASN A 28 -11.05 6.75 -8.22
N GLY A 29 -9.77 6.40 -8.07
CA GLY A 29 -9.03 5.48 -8.94
C GLY A 29 -8.56 6.08 -10.28
N GLU A 30 -8.54 7.41 -10.40
CA GLU A 30 -8.03 8.13 -11.59
C GLU A 30 -6.57 8.60 -11.44
N GLU A 31 -6.14 8.92 -10.22
CA GLU A 31 -4.76 9.30 -9.87
C GLU A 31 -4.20 8.28 -8.89
N CYS A 32 -3.78 7.12 -9.40
CA CYS A 32 -3.21 6.04 -8.60
C CYS A 32 -2.12 5.28 -9.36
N ASN A 33 -1.22 4.61 -8.65
CA ASN A 33 -0.04 3.96 -9.21
C ASN A 33 -0.37 2.78 -10.12
N THR A 34 -1.56 2.22 -9.95
CA THR A 34 -1.99 1.00 -10.65
C THR A 34 -2.91 1.28 -11.83
N ARG A 35 -3.29 2.53 -12.09
CA ARG A 35 -4.21 2.88 -13.19
C ARG A 35 -3.69 2.40 -14.54
N PHE A 36 -2.46 2.76 -14.88
CA PHE A 36 -1.86 2.36 -16.17
C PHE A 36 -1.74 0.84 -16.29
N LEU A 37 -1.34 0.17 -15.20
CA LEU A 37 -1.24 -1.29 -15.13
C LEU A 37 -2.60 -1.97 -15.41
N ARG A 38 -3.65 -1.46 -14.78
CA ARG A 38 -5.04 -1.92 -14.93
C ARG A 38 -5.59 -1.69 -16.34
N GLU A 39 -5.45 -0.46 -16.84
CA GLU A 39 -6.13 -0.02 -18.07
C GLU A 39 -5.40 -0.44 -19.35
N HIS A 40 -4.08 -0.59 -19.30
CA HIS A 40 -3.27 -0.80 -20.51
C HIS A 40 -2.43 -2.08 -20.49
N LEU A 41 -2.11 -2.65 -19.33
CA LEU A 41 -1.27 -3.84 -19.24
C LEU A 41 -2.03 -5.10 -18.81
N GLY A 42 -3.36 -5.00 -18.63
CA GLY A 42 -4.22 -6.13 -18.28
C GLY A 42 -3.99 -6.68 -16.88
N TRP A 43 -3.38 -5.90 -15.99
CA TRP A 43 -3.22 -6.28 -14.59
C TRP A 43 -4.57 -6.29 -13.89
N GLN A 44 -4.74 -7.22 -12.95
CA GLN A 44 -5.93 -7.28 -12.12
C GLN A 44 -5.57 -7.00 -10.67
N GLY A 45 -6.38 -6.20 -10.00
CA GLY A 45 -6.09 -5.87 -8.62
C GLY A 45 -7.30 -5.57 -7.78
N LEU A 46 -7.04 -5.45 -6.49
CA LEU A 46 -7.95 -4.95 -5.48
C LEU A 46 -7.51 -3.52 -5.15
N MET A 47 -8.45 -2.58 -5.21
CA MET A 47 -8.22 -1.23 -4.71
C MET A 47 -9.16 -0.96 -3.55
N MET A 48 -8.67 -0.21 -2.57
CA MET A 48 -9.49 0.18 -1.43
C MET A 48 -9.23 1.64 -1.06
N ASP A 49 -10.31 2.32 -0.68
CA ASP A 49 -10.28 3.72 -0.27
C ASP A 49 -11.29 3.98 0.86
N GLY A 50 -11.01 4.94 1.75
CA GLY A 50 -11.91 5.26 2.87
C GLY A 50 -13.23 5.91 2.48
N THR A 51 -13.27 6.56 1.31
CA THR A 51 -14.40 7.41 0.87
C THR A 51 -15.05 6.89 -0.40
N TYR A 52 -14.25 6.46 -1.38
CA TYR A 52 -14.71 6.17 -2.73
C TYR A 52 -15.01 4.68 -2.95
N GLU A 53 -15.98 4.41 -3.81
CA GLU A 53 -16.31 3.07 -4.30
C GLU A 53 -16.54 3.10 -5.81
N LYS A 54 -15.94 2.14 -6.53
CA LYS A 54 -16.15 1.96 -7.97
C LYS A 54 -15.93 0.49 -8.33
N LEU A 55 -16.99 -0.30 -8.15
CA LEU A 55 -16.93 -1.76 -8.31
C LEU A 55 -16.51 -2.19 -9.72
N SER A 56 -16.77 -1.38 -10.75
CA SER A 56 -16.37 -1.66 -12.14
C SER A 56 -14.85 -1.76 -12.32
N ILE A 57 -14.07 -1.21 -11.39
CA ILE A 57 -12.61 -1.31 -11.37
C ILE A 57 -12.10 -2.12 -10.17
N HIS A 58 -12.98 -2.77 -9.40
CA HIS A 58 -12.64 -3.41 -8.11
C HIS A 58 -12.09 -2.44 -7.05
N LEU A 59 -12.61 -1.21 -7.04
CA LEU A 59 -12.43 -0.27 -5.93
C LEU A 59 -13.54 -0.43 -4.91
N HIS A 60 -13.17 -0.81 -3.69
CA HIS A 60 -14.08 -0.98 -2.57
C HIS A 60 -13.87 0.10 -1.51
N ARG A 61 -14.97 0.61 -0.96
CA ARG A 61 -14.88 1.54 0.17
C ARG A 61 -14.64 0.77 1.47
N GLU A 62 -13.48 0.96 2.08
CA GLU A 62 -13.05 0.29 3.31
C GLU A 62 -12.29 1.23 4.23
N ASN A 63 -12.53 1.11 5.54
CA ASN A 63 -11.76 1.82 6.55
C ASN A 63 -10.57 0.95 6.98
N ILE A 64 -9.44 1.11 6.28
CA ILE A 64 -8.26 0.25 6.44
C ILE A 64 -7.52 0.60 7.72
N SER A 65 -7.04 -0.42 8.42
CA SER A 65 -6.15 -0.27 9.58
C SER A 65 -5.27 -1.51 9.73
N SER A 66 -4.21 -1.40 10.53
CA SER A 66 -3.37 -2.55 10.88
C SER A 66 -4.13 -3.72 11.52
N LYS A 67 -5.29 -3.46 12.13
CA LYS A 67 -6.09 -4.47 12.82
C LYS A 67 -6.99 -5.29 11.91
N ASN A 68 -7.33 -4.77 10.73
CA ASN A 68 -8.28 -5.42 9.84
C ASN A 68 -7.70 -5.77 8.47
N ILE A 69 -6.51 -5.27 8.12
CA ILE A 69 -6.01 -5.41 6.75
C ILE A 69 -5.91 -6.87 6.29
N ASN A 70 -5.39 -7.78 7.11
CA ASN A 70 -5.27 -9.19 6.72
C ASN A 70 -6.64 -9.87 6.50
N GLU A 71 -7.67 -9.44 7.24
CA GLU A 71 -9.04 -9.91 7.04
C GLU A 71 -9.68 -9.28 5.80
N LEU A 72 -9.38 -8.02 5.49
CA LEU A 72 -9.81 -7.40 4.22
C LEU A 72 -9.17 -8.11 3.02
N LEU A 73 -7.87 -8.38 3.05
CA LEU A 73 -7.18 -9.11 1.99
C LEU A 73 -7.79 -10.51 1.80
N THR A 74 -8.16 -11.18 2.89
CA THR A 74 -8.82 -12.49 2.86
C THR A 74 -10.26 -12.39 2.32
N LYS A 75 -11.04 -11.41 2.80
CA LYS A 75 -12.41 -11.14 2.35
C LYS A 75 -12.49 -11.00 0.83
N TYR A 76 -11.54 -10.27 0.24
CA TYR A 76 -11.47 -10.03 -1.19
C TYR A 76 -10.71 -11.10 -1.98
N LYS A 77 -10.38 -12.24 -1.35
CA LYS A 77 -9.71 -13.39 -1.99
C LYS A 77 -8.41 -12.97 -2.68
N THR A 78 -7.65 -12.12 -2.01
CA THR A 78 -6.36 -11.66 -2.49
C THR A 78 -5.41 -12.86 -2.61
N PRO A 79 -4.63 -12.98 -3.70
CA PRO A 79 -3.59 -14.00 -3.80
C PRO A 79 -2.58 -13.87 -2.64
N THR A 80 -2.11 -15.00 -2.12
CA THR A 80 -1.09 -15.00 -1.05
C THR A 80 0.25 -14.41 -1.51
N ILE A 81 0.53 -14.39 -2.82
CA ILE A 81 1.68 -13.71 -3.41
C ILE A 81 1.20 -12.69 -4.46
N LEU A 82 1.43 -11.42 -4.18
CA LEU A 82 1.17 -10.28 -5.05
C LEU A 82 2.38 -9.95 -5.90
N ASP A 83 2.14 -9.47 -7.12
CA ASP A 83 3.22 -8.85 -7.91
C ASP A 83 3.53 -7.46 -7.36
N LEU A 84 2.51 -6.68 -7.05
CA LEU A 84 2.63 -5.31 -6.54
C LEU A 84 1.72 -5.07 -5.34
N LEU A 85 2.25 -4.42 -4.30
CA LEU A 85 1.48 -3.82 -3.22
C LEU A 85 1.84 -2.33 -3.16
N SER A 86 0.85 -1.45 -3.24
CA SER A 86 1.01 0.00 -3.09
C SER A 86 0.19 0.45 -1.87
N ILE A 87 0.83 1.13 -0.93
CA ILE A 87 0.23 1.59 0.32
C ILE A 87 0.40 3.11 0.36
N ASP A 88 -0.74 3.79 0.40
CA ASP A 88 -0.85 5.23 0.54
C ASP A 88 -2.04 5.48 1.48
N LEU A 89 -1.77 5.64 2.78
CA LEU A 89 -2.80 5.78 3.82
C LEU A 89 -2.52 6.98 4.74
N ASP A 90 -1.68 7.91 4.28
CA ASP A 90 -1.14 9.07 4.99
C ASP A 90 -0.35 8.73 6.29
N PHE A 91 -1.02 8.14 7.29
CA PHE A 91 -0.50 7.93 8.65
C PHE A 91 -0.32 6.44 9.02
N ASP A 92 -1.16 5.55 8.47
CA ASP A 92 -1.26 4.16 8.92
C ASP A 92 -0.37 3.19 8.10
N ASP A 93 0.34 3.70 7.11
CA ASP A 93 1.12 2.95 6.11
C ASP A 93 2.05 1.92 6.73
N TYR A 94 2.87 2.37 7.69
CA TYR A 94 3.83 1.52 8.39
C TYR A 94 3.14 0.43 9.22
N PHE A 95 2.06 0.75 9.92
CA PHE A 95 1.36 -0.23 10.77
C PHE A 95 0.61 -1.26 9.93
N VAL A 96 0.02 -0.83 8.82
CA VAL A 96 -0.62 -1.71 7.84
C VAL A 96 0.42 -2.63 7.22
N TRP A 97 1.54 -2.09 6.75
CA TRP A 97 2.64 -2.87 6.21
C TRP A 97 3.18 -3.89 7.21
N LYS A 98 3.47 -3.45 8.43
CA LYS A 98 3.96 -4.31 9.52
C LYS A 98 2.98 -5.42 9.83
N SER A 99 1.68 -5.15 9.85
CA SER A 99 0.64 -6.16 10.10
C SER A 99 0.62 -7.24 9.01
N ILE A 100 0.73 -6.84 7.73
CA ILE A 100 0.83 -7.79 6.60
C ILE A 100 2.08 -8.67 6.75
N LEU A 101 3.23 -8.06 7.05
CA LEU A 101 4.49 -8.78 7.24
C LEU A 101 4.45 -9.76 8.41
N GLN A 102 3.98 -9.32 9.58
CA GLN A 102 3.99 -10.11 10.80
C GLN A 102 3.06 -11.33 10.73
N GLU A 103 1.88 -11.19 10.11
CA GLU A 103 1.01 -12.34 9.89
C GLU A 103 1.55 -13.28 8.80
N ASN A 104 2.37 -12.77 7.86
CA ASN A 104 3.04 -13.55 6.80
C ASN A 104 2.08 -14.42 5.96
N ARG A 105 0.79 -14.05 5.89
CA ARG A 105 -0.24 -14.68 5.06
C ARG A 105 -0.17 -14.21 3.61
N PHE A 106 0.25 -12.96 3.43
CA PHE A 106 0.37 -12.29 2.15
C PHE A 106 1.79 -11.77 1.99
N ARG A 107 2.35 -11.93 0.79
CA ARG A 107 3.64 -11.36 0.41
C ARG A 107 3.50 -10.62 -0.91
N ALA A 108 4.32 -9.60 -1.12
CA ALA A 108 4.40 -8.88 -2.37
C ALA A 108 5.82 -8.92 -2.91
N ARG A 109 5.96 -8.99 -4.24
CA ARG A 109 7.28 -8.97 -4.91
C ARG A 109 7.85 -7.56 -4.98
N VAL A 110 6.99 -6.58 -5.14
CA VAL A 110 7.31 -5.15 -5.08
C VAL A 110 6.33 -4.49 -4.13
N VAL A 111 6.86 -3.62 -3.28
CA VAL A 111 6.08 -2.84 -2.32
C VAL A 111 6.42 -1.36 -2.55
N ILE A 112 5.40 -0.54 -2.77
CA ILE A 112 5.46 0.92 -2.78
C ILE A 112 4.76 1.39 -1.51
N ILE A 113 5.43 2.22 -0.73
CA ILE A 113 4.87 2.81 0.48
C ILE A 113 5.20 4.30 0.44
N GLU A 114 4.19 5.15 0.61
CA GLU A 114 4.43 6.56 0.83
C GLU A 114 5.19 6.72 2.16
N PHE A 115 6.28 7.49 2.14
CA PHE A 115 7.00 7.84 3.36
C PHE A 115 7.10 9.36 3.47
N ASN A 116 6.94 9.86 4.70
CA ASN A 116 7.12 11.28 4.96
C ASN A 116 8.61 11.65 4.92
N TYR A 117 9.00 12.42 3.91
CA TYR A 117 10.37 12.90 3.68
C TYR A 117 10.87 13.89 4.76
N MET A 118 9.98 14.40 5.62
CA MET A 118 10.31 15.36 6.69
C MET A 118 10.88 14.70 7.95
N ILE A 119 10.89 13.36 8.04
CA ILE A 119 11.62 12.63 9.09
C ILE A 119 13.07 12.46 8.61
N PRO A 120 14.07 13.08 9.27
CA PRO A 120 15.47 12.96 8.90
C PRO A 120 15.91 11.49 8.80
N ALA A 121 16.72 11.15 7.78
CA ALA A 121 17.15 9.77 7.49
C ALA A 121 17.95 9.07 8.61
N ASN A 122 18.26 9.79 9.70
CA ASN A 122 18.95 9.30 10.90
C ASN A 122 18.01 9.08 12.10
N GLU A 123 16.69 9.28 11.98
CA GLU A 123 15.73 9.11 13.07
C GLU A 123 14.80 7.90 12.86
N ASN A 124 14.79 6.98 13.83
CA ASN A 124 13.84 5.87 13.91
C ASN A 124 12.55 6.35 14.58
N ARG A 125 11.73 7.10 13.83
CA ARG A 125 10.48 7.65 14.31
C ARG A 125 9.31 7.05 13.56
N VAL A 126 8.33 6.56 14.31
CA VAL A 126 7.02 6.13 13.84
C VAL A 126 6.03 7.05 14.54
N VAL A 127 5.18 7.78 13.81
CA VAL A 127 4.12 8.57 14.43
C VAL A 127 3.04 7.61 14.91
N ASP A 128 2.74 7.63 16.22
CA ASP A 128 1.72 6.76 16.83
C ASP A 128 0.31 7.37 16.65
N PRO A 129 -0.58 6.74 15.88
CA PRO A 129 -1.92 7.26 15.58
C PRO A 129 -2.87 7.25 16.81
N THR A 130 -2.42 6.76 17.97
CA THR A 130 -3.22 6.77 19.21
C THR A 130 -3.04 8.05 20.05
N GLN A 131 -2.04 8.89 19.75
CA GLN A 131 -1.73 10.07 20.57
C GLN A 131 -2.02 11.42 19.89
N ASP A 132 -2.10 11.48 18.56
CA ASP A 132 -2.33 12.75 17.85
C ASP A 132 -3.71 12.84 17.18
N ALA A 133 -4.33 14.01 17.31
CA ALA A 133 -5.72 14.25 16.96
C ALA A 133 -6.05 13.89 15.51
N ARG A 134 -7.16 13.17 15.30
CA ARG A 134 -7.70 12.67 14.01
C ARG A 134 -8.17 13.75 13.02
N ARG A 135 -7.47 14.87 12.90
CA ARG A 135 -7.73 15.90 11.89
C ARG A 135 -6.43 16.57 11.49
N TRP A 136 -6.13 16.50 10.19
CA TRP A 136 -5.02 17.21 9.55
C TRP A 136 -5.15 18.72 9.81
N THR A 137 -4.14 19.29 10.48
CA THR A 137 -4.06 20.71 10.85
C THR A 137 -3.16 21.53 9.92
N GLY A 138 -2.68 20.93 8.83
CA GLY A 138 -1.75 21.58 7.90
C GLY A 138 -0.30 21.61 8.40
N THR A 139 0.15 20.60 9.16
CA THR A 139 1.54 20.49 9.66
C THR A 139 2.08 19.05 9.59
N ASP A 140 3.41 18.92 9.64
CA ASP A 140 4.24 17.79 9.15
C ASP A 140 4.30 16.53 10.07
N HIS A 141 3.23 16.16 10.76
CA HIS A 141 3.26 15.06 11.75
C HIS A 141 2.65 13.74 11.23
N PHE A 142 3.21 13.12 10.19
CA PHE A 142 2.71 11.84 9.63
C PHE A 142 3.83 10.85 9.23
N GLY A 143 3.51 9.55 9.09
CA GLY A 143 4.40 8.51 8.54
C GLY A 143 5.44 7.87 9.48
N ALA A 144 6.39 7.12 8.89
CA ALA A 144 7.54 6.51 9.55
C ALA A 144 8.84 6.77 8.75
N GLY A 145 9.96 6.96 9.45
CA GLY A 145 11.27 7.20 8.82
C GLY A 145 11.83 5.97 8.09
N ILE A 146 12.72 6.20 7.10
CA ILE A 146 13.33 5.15 6.24
C ILE A 146 14.00 4.01 7.01
N LEU A 147 14.51 4.27 8.22
CA LEU A 147 15.14 3.26 9.08
C LEU A 147 14.14 2.24 9.66
N ALA A 148 12.88 2.63 9.89
CA ALA A 148 11.84 1.72 10.36
C ALA A 148 11.49 0.66 9.31
N PHE A 149 11.51 1.04 8.02
CA PHE A 149 11.31 0.11 6.91
C PHE A 149 12.51 -0.83 6.69
N SER A 150 13.74 -0.38 6.97
CA SER A 150 14.94 -1.23 6.81
C SER A 150 15.03 -2.38 7.82
N SER A 151 14.60 -2.15 9.06
CA SER A 151 14.68 -3.16 10.14
C SER A 151 13.61 -4.24 10.06
N THR A 152 12.47 -3.96 9.41
CA THR A 152 11.36 -4.92 9.23
C THR A 152 11.57 -5.85 8.05
N TRP A 153 12.50 -5.54 7.14
CA TRP A 153 12.79 -6.37 5.96
C TRP A 153 13.79 -7.51 6.26
N THR A 154 14.58 -7.38 7.34
CA THR A 154 15.64 -8.35 7.71
C THR A 154 15.25 -9.33 8.83
N SER A 155 14.06 -9.19 9.41
CA SER A 155 13.53 -10.04 10.49
C SER A 155 12.58 -11.11 9.95
#